data_AF-A0A0P7Z588-F1
#
_entry.id   AF-A0A0P7Z588-F1
#
_cell.length_a   1.000
_cell.length_b   1.000
_cell.length_c   1.000
_cell.angle_alpha   90.00
_cell.angle_beta   90.00
_cell.angle_gamma   90.00
#
_symmetry.space_group_name_H-M   'P 1'
#
loop_
_entity.id
_entity.type
_entity.pdbx_description
1 polymer ?
#
loop_
_entity_poly.entity_id
_entity_poly.type
_entity_poly.pdbx_seq_one_letter_code
_entity_poly.pdbx_strand_id
1 'polypeptide(L)'
;MAEQSAPETIDDATATGAVLRPGRAADPVPGTTQTALNAAQRTAALQTIEDEATEDSAEAAPAEQGDDDASVGAKGDIEQTLAESRQRKLRLILRQCDRVLLMDFKLLAMSDWPDNYEMAAARRSRDLWVFSALIAASIFLSGLTGFIPAWIAGGGFGAFVIILLLGVPFVRRVYTGKPSYLDLVFKRQRLLKDARKHIEHLEGKDGLIWQCARMAEHNPALKHTRFSDLVRLSEQRILVRNITRREYVRLYLIYLLEAEKAYSRVQQAFFEGNEEAIDKGWRSVAAEPVERT
;
A
#
# COMPACT_ATOMS: atom_id res chain seq x y z
N MET A 1 40.16 56.59 32.49
CA MET A 1 40.43 57.35 31.26
C MET A 1 40.47 56.34 30.13
N ALA A 2 39.34 56.13 29.45
CA ALA A 2 38.89 56.80 28.20
C ALA A 2 39.34 55.93 26.99
N GLU A 3 38.44 55.13 26.42
CA GLU A 3 37.63 55.38 25.19
C GLU A 3 38.41 55.11 23.89
N GLN A 4 38.06 54.02 23.18
CA GLN A 4 37.31 53.96 21.90
C GLN A 4 38.14 54.32 20.64
N SER A 5 38.29 53.38 19.69
CA SER A 5 37.47 53.27 18.47
C SER A 5 38.10 52.32 17.43
N ALA A 6 37.25 51.62 16.68
CA ALA A 6 37.54 50.64 15.60
C ALA A 6 37.84 51.34 14.24
N PRO A 7 37.71 50.75 13.02
CA PRO A 7 37.72 49.34 12.55
C PRO A 7 38.68 49.13 11.34
N GLU A 8 38.85 47.89 10.85
CA GLU A 8 39.44 47.63 9.53
C GLU A 8 38.46 46.87 8.62
N THR A 9 38.36 47.36 7.38
CA THR A 9 37.45 46.95 6.31
C THR A 9 38.27 46.66 5.03
N ILE A 10 38.03 45.47 4.41
CA ILE A 10 37.66 45.25 2.97
C ILE A 10 38.79 45.53 1.91
N ASP A 11 39.11 44.79 0.83
CA ASP A 11 38.56 43.76 -0.09
C ASP A 11 39.76 43.09 -0.83
N ASP A 12 39.82 41.80 -1.22
CA ASP A 12 39.09 41.00 -2.23
C ASP A 12 39.69 41.05 -3.67
N ALA A 13 40.17 39.89 -4.19
CA ALA A 13 40.27 39.55 -5.63
C ALA A 13 40.97 38.18 -5.88
N THR A 14 40.21 37.14 -6.27
CA THR A 14 40.39 36.27 -7.47
C THR A 14 39.86 34.82 -7.30
N ALA A 15 38.67 34.59 -7.87
CA ALA A 15 38.19 33.44 -8.66
C ALA A 15 38.46 31.97 -8.20
N THR A 16 37.39 31.22 -7.85
CA THR A 16 36.69 30.29 -8.78
C THR A 16 35.56 29.49 -8.10
N GLY A 17 34.33 29.63 -8.62
CA GLY A 17 33.46 28.48 -8.92
C GLY A 17 32.42 27.97 -7.90
N ALA A 18 31.37 28.74 -7.59
CA ALA A 18 30.08 28.17 -7.15
C ALA A 18 28.90 29.07 -7.56
N VAL A 19 28.37 28.86 -8.78
CA VAL A 19 27.17 29.54 -9.27
C VAL A 19 25.93 28.77 -8.82
N LEU A 20 25.16 29.33 -7.87
CA LEU A 20 23.81 28.89 -7.58
C LEU A 20 22.87 29.44 -8.65
N ARG A 21 22.14 28.56 -9.34
CA ARG A 21 21.10 28.93 -10.31
C ARG A 21 19.90 29.54 -9.55
N PRO A 22 19.51 30.80 -9.79
CA PRO A 22 18.22 31.30 -9.32
C PRO A 22 17.12 30.76 -10.25
N GLY A 23 16.21 29.96 -9.70
CA GLY A 23 14.98 29.55 -10.37
C GLY A 23 14.04 30.76 -10.50
N ARG A 24 13.58 30.99 -11.73
CA ARG A 24 12.75 32.11 -12.20
C ARG A 24 11.38 32.21 -11.48
N ALA A 25 10.88 33.43 -11.32
CA ALA A 25 9.52 33.74 -10.88
C ALA A 25 8.54 34.04 -12.05
N ALA A 26 7.28 33.70 -11.80
CA ALA A 26 5.98 34.16 -12.34
C ALA A 26 5.32 33.50 -13.59
N ASP A 27 4.01 33.27 -13.40
CA ASP A 27 2.93 32.58 -14.16
C ASP A 27 2.63 33.07 -15.59
N PRO A 28 1.77 32.33 -16.35
CA PRO A 28 0.39 32.82 -16.48
C PRO A 28 -0.73 31.73 -16.48
N VAL A 29 -1.92 32.13 -16.02
CA VAL A 29 -3.27 31.54 -16.20
C VAL A 29 -4.17 32.68 -16.75
N PRO A 30 -5.34 32.51 -17.41
CA PRO A 30 -6.00 31.37 -18.10
C PRO A 30 -6.39 31.66 -19.60
N GLY A 31 -6.82 30.64 -20.36
CA GLY A 31 -7.45 30.85 -21.70
C GLY A 31 -7.81 29.59 -22.50
N THR A 32 -9.01 29.07 -22.23
CA THR A 32 -10.04 28.39 -23.07
C THR A 32 -9.76 27.79 -24.48
N THR A 33 -10.44 26.64 -24.69
CA THR A 33 -11.04 26.12 -25.95
C THR A 33 -10.12 25.77 -27.12
N GLN A 34 -9.74 24.50 -27.25
CA GLN A 34 -9.49 23.88 -28.56
C GLN A 34 -9.61 22.35 -28.58
N THR A 35 -9.58 21.69 -27.41
CA THR A 35 -9.70 20.21 -27.35
C THR A 35 -11.16 19.70 -27.31
N ALA A 36 -12.14 20.57 -27.07
CA ALA A 36 -13.56 20.19 -26.97
C ALA A 36 -14.28 20.05 -28.33
N LEU A 37 -13.74 20.61 -29.42
CA LEU A 37 -14.37 20.59 -30.74
C LEU A 37 -14.28 19.22 -31.44
N ASN A 38 -13.24 18.43 -31.15
CA ASN A 38 -13.04 17.13 -31.80
C ASN A 38 -13.84 15.97 -31.18
N ALA A 39 -14.38 16.16 -29.97
CA ALA A 39 -15.22 15.16 -29.30
C ALA A 39 -16.69 15.28 -29.73
N ALA A 40 -17.21 16.51 -29.87
CA ALA A 40 -18.60 16.75 -30.26
C ALA A 40 -18.90 16.41 -31.73
N GLN A 41 -17.91 16.49 -32.63
CA GLN A 41 -18.07 16.12 -34.04
C GLN A 41 -18.07 14.60 -34.28
N ARG A 42 -17.57 13.80 -33.33
CA ARG A 42 -17.60 12.32 -33.44
C ARG A 42 -18.92 11.71 -32.98
N THR A 43 -19.68 12.38 -32.13
CA THR A 43 -21.00 11.92 -31.67
C THR A 43 -22.13 12.29 -32.65
N ALA A 44 -21.99 13.35 -33.44
CA ALA A 44 -22.98 13.75 -34.43
C ALA A 44 -23.03 12.86 -35.70
N ALA A 45 -21.97 12.10 -35.98
CA ALA A 45 -21.88 11.23 -37.16
C ALA A 45 -22.41 9.80 -36.94
N LEU A 46 -22.88 9.48 -35.73
CA LEU A 46 -23.43 8.16 -35.37
C LEU A 46 -24.95 8.18 -35.12
N GLN A 47 -25.60 9.35 -35.22
CA GLN A 47 -27.04 9.53 -34.99
C GLN A 47 -27.86 9.77 -36.27
N THR A 48 -27.26 9.62 -37.45
CA THR A 48 -27.90 9.92 -38.75
C THR A 48 -28.11 8.68 -39.65
N ILE A 49 -28.06 7.46 -39.11
CA ILE A 49 -28.20 6.22 -39.92
C ILE A 49 -29.42 5.37 -39.54
N GLU A 50 -30.18 5.72 -38.51
CA GLU A 50 -31.42 4.99 -38.15
C GLU A 50 -32.59 5.97 -38.05
N ASP A 51 -33.10 6.44 -39.19
CA ASP A 51 -34.51 6.86 -39.35
C ASP A 51 -34.76 7.29 -40.80
N GLU A 52 -34.91 6.31 -41.68
CA GLU A 52 -35.60 6.51 -42.96
C GLU A 52 -36.16 5.16 -43.45
N ALA A 53 -37.36 4.81 -43.00
CA ALA A 53 -38.24 3.88 -43.72
C ALA A 53 -39.69 3.92 -43.17
N THR A 54 -40.57 4.46 -44.02
CA THR A 54 -41.96 4.01 -44.25
C THR A 54 -43.10 4.74 -43.52
N GLU A 55 -43.75 5.60 -44.33
CA GLU A 55 -45.12 6.12 -44.26
C GLU A 55 -46.15 5.00 -44.03
N ASP A 56 -47.23 5.24 -43.25
CA ASP A 56 -48.58 5.48 -43.80
C ASP A 56 -49.64 5.64 -42.68
N SER A 57 -50.56 6.59 -42.93
CA SER A 57 -51.95 6.75 -42.45
C SER A 57 -52.43 6.15 -41.12
N ALA A 58 -52.93 7.00 -40.21
CA ALA A 58 -54.20 6.75 -39.53
C ALA A 58 -54.81 8.00 -38.89
N GLU A 59 -56.12 8.10 -39.08
CA GLU A 59 -57.08 9.15 -38.76
C GLU A 59 -57.60 9.04 -37.30
N ALA A 60 -58.13 10.16 -36.81
CA ALA A 60 -58.91 10.44 -35.59
C ALA A 60 -59.29 9.33 -34.57
N ALA A 61 -59.12 9.72 -33.28
CA ALA A 61 -59.75 9.34 -31.99
C ALA A 61 -61.05 8.48 -31.99
N PRO A 62 -61.43 7.75 -30.89
CA PRO A 62 -61.26 8.14 -29.47
C PRO A 62 -61.01 7.02 -28.43
N ALA A 63 -60.86 7.47 -27.19
CA ALA A 63 -60.70 6.77 -25.92
C ALA A 63 -61.37 5.39 -25.77
N GLU A 64 -60.63 4.44 -25.20
CA GLU A 64 -61.17 3.46 -24.24
C GLU A 64 -60.22 3.30 -23.06
N GLN A 65 -60.81 3.35 -21.87
CA GLN A 65 -60.20 3.10 -20.58
C GLN A 65 -59.98 1.59 -20.38
N GLY A 66 -58.84 1.25 -19.78
CA GLY A 66 -58.69 0.04 -18.97
C GLY A 66 -57.79 -1.03 -19.56
N ASP A 67 -56.49 -0.97 -19.24
CA ASP A 67 -55.72 -2.17 -18.85
C ASP A 67 -54.35 -1.84 -18.19
N ASP A 68 -54.27 -0.77 -17.37
CA ASP A 68 -53.00 -0.36 -16.75
C ASP A 68 -52.57 -1.21 -15.54
N ASP A 69 -53.42 -2.10 -15.02
CA ASP A 69 -53.16 -2.80 -13.76
C ASP A 69 -52.29 -4.08 -13.95
N ALA A 70 -52.40 -4.74 -15.11
CA ALA A 70 -51.59 -5.92 -15.42
C ALA A 70 -50.11 -5.58 -15.74
N SER A 71 -49.87 -4.40 -16.34
CA SER A 71 -48.54 -3.87 -16.64
C SER A 71 -47.79 -3.42 -15.38
N VAL A 72 -48.49 -2.87 -14.40
CA VAL A 72 -47.92 -2.41 -13.12
C VAL A 72 -47.57 -3.59 -12.21
N GLY A 73 -48.43 -4.62 -12.14
CA GLY A 73 -48.15 -5.85 -11.39
C GLY A 73 -46.94 -6.62 -11.94
N ALA A 74 -46.87 -6.80 -13.26
CA ALA A 74 -45.74 -7.48 -13.90
C ALA A 74 -44.40 -6.73 -13.74
N LYS A 75 -44.43 -5.39 -13.78
CA LYS A 75 -43.24 -4.56 -13.52
C LYS A 75 -42.80 -4.65 -12.05
N GLY A 76 -43.75 -4.64 -11.11
CA GLY A 76 -43.48 -4.81 -9.67
C GLY A 76 -42.80 -6.13 -9.34
N ASP A 77 -43.25 -7.24 -9.94
CA ASP A 77 -42.64 -8.56 -9.75
C ASP A 77 -41.20 -8.64 -10.31
N ILE A 78 -40.95 -8.02 -11.47
CA ILE A 78 -39.60 -7.96 -12.07
C ILE A 78 -38.67 -7.11 -11.20
N GLU A 79 -39.13 -5.96 -10.71
CA GLU A 79 -38.34 -5.11 -9.82
C GLU A 79 -38.04 -5.79 -8.47
N GLN A 80 -39.02 -6.50 -7.92
CA GLN A 80 -38.86 -7.26 -6.67
C GLN A 80 -37.83 -8.39 -6.82
N THR A 81 -37.93 -9.19 -7.88
CA THR A 81 -36.98 -10.29 -8.14
C THR A 81 -35.56 -9.77 -8.39
N LEU A 82 -35.44 -8.63 -9.09
CA LEU A 82 -34.16 -7.97 -9.31
C LEU A 82 -33.57 -7.43 -8.00
N ALA A 83 -34.37 -6.77 -7.17
CA ALA A 83 -33.96 -6.29 -5.85
C ALA A 83 -33.51 -7.45 -4.94
N GLU A 84 -34.23 -8.57 -4.96
CA GLU A 84 -33.87 -9.78 -4.23
C GLU A 84 -32.50 -10.32 -4.66
N SER A 85 -32.25 -10.38 -5.97
CA SER A 85 -30.97 -10.84 -6.50
C SER A 85 -29.80 -9.94 -6.09
N ARG A 86 -30.02 -8.62 -6.08
CA ARG A 86 -29.03 -7.62 -5.62
C ARG A 86 -28.72 -7.80 -4.14
N GLN A 87 -29.75 -7.94 -3.30
CA GLN A 87 -29.58 -8.15 -1.86
C GLN A 87 -28.84 -9.45 -1.55
N ARG A 88 -29.19 -10.55 -2.22
CA ARG A 88 -28.49 -11.83 -2.13
C ARG A 88 -27.01 -11.69 -2.52
N LYS A 89 -26.71 -10.97 -3.62
CA LYS A 89 -25.34 -10.69 -4.07
C LYS A 89 -24.55 -9.91 -3.02
N LEU A 90 -25.11 -8.81 -2.49
CA LEU A 90 -24.46 -7.98 -1.47
C LEU A 90 -24.18 -8.77 -0.18
N ARG A 91 -25.15 -9.57 0.28
CA ARG A 91 -24.98 -10.44 1.46
C ARG A 91 -23.84 -11.45 1.28
N LEU A 92 -23.74 -12.07 0.10
CA LEU A 92 -22.65 -12.99 -0.21
C LEU A 92 -21.29 -12.29 -0.21
N ILE A 93 -21.21 -11.10 -0.80
CA ILE A 93 -19.98 -10.29 -0.85
C ILE A 93 -19.54 -9.93 0.57
N LEU A 94 -20.44 -9.43 1.42
CA LEU A 94 -20.15 -9.09 2.81
C LEU A 94 -19.64 -10.29 3.59
N ARG A 95 -20.30 -11.45 3.49
CA ARG A 95 -19.87 -12.67 4.19
C ARG A 95 -18.49 -13.16 3.75
N GLN A 96 -18.17 -13.04 2.47
CA GLN A 96 -16.87 -13.43 1.91
C GLN A 96 -15.76 -12.46 2.35
N CYS A 97 -16.06 -11.15 2.35
CA CYS A 97 -15.09 -10.11 2.62
C CYS A 97 -14.99 -9.69 4.09
N ASP A 98 -15.80 -10.28 4.99
CA ASP A 98 -15.81 -9.97 6.43
C ASP A 98 -14.42 -10.06 7.08
N ARG A 99 -13.60 -11.01 6.60
CA ARG A 99 -12.23 -11.20 7.10
C ARG A 99 -11.29 -10.01 6.85
N VAL A 100 -11.64 -9.08 5.96
CA VAL A 100 -10.89 -7.81 5.80
C VAL A 100 -10.84 -7.03 7.12
N LEU A 101 -11.90 -7.11 7.93
CA LEU A 101 -12.00 -6.44 9.23
C LEU A 101 -11.06 -7.03 10.29
N LEU A 102 -10.55 -8.26 10.10
CA LEU A 102 -9.61 -8.93 11.00
C LEU A 102 -8.14 -8.56 10.72
N MET A 103 -7.92 -7.56 9.88
CA MET A 103 -6.58 -7.06 9.55
C MET A 103 -5.91 -6.40 10.77
N ASP A 104 -4.68 -6.84 11.10
CA ASP A 104 -3.80 -6.13 12.04
C ASP A 104 -2.90 -5.15 11.27
N PHE A 105 -3.25 -3.87 11.36
CA PHE A 105 -2.50 -2.78 10.74
C PHE A 105 -1.04 -2.74 11.23
N LYS A 106 -0.77 -2.97 12.53
CA LYS A 106 0.57 -2.82 13.10
C LYS A 106 1.53 -3.88 12.55
N LEU A 107 1.06 -5.13 12.43
CA LEU A 107 1.84 -6.23 11.85
C LEU A 107 2.14 -5.99 10.37
N LEU A 108 1.13 -5.59 9.60
CA LEU A 108 1.24 -5.38 8.15
C LEU A 108 2.00 -4.10 7.78
N ALA A 109 1.87 -3.03 8.55
CA ALA A 109 2.57 -1.78 8.31
C ALA A 109 4.08 -1.93 8.48
N MET A 110 4.51 -2.89 9.32
CA MET A 110 5.91 -3.12 9.69
C MET A 110 6.59 -1.77 10.00
N SER A 111 6.04 -1.03 10.97
CA SER A 111 6.55 0.27 11.40
C SER A 111 8.02 0.19 11.82
N ASP A 112 8.36 -0.87 12.55
CA ASP A 112 9.67 -1.06 13.19
C ASP A 112 10.71 -1.73 12.26
N TRP A 113 10.51 -1.60 10.94
CA TRP A 113 11.41 -2.16 9.94
C TRP A 113 12.77 -1.47 10.03
N PRO A 114 13.89 -2.21 10.22
CA PRO A 114 15.22 -1.63 10.32
C PRO A 114 15.56 -0.79 9.10
N ASP A 115 16.03 0.43 9.32
CA ASP A 115 16.34 1.34 8.23
C ASP A 115 17.64 0.95 7.52
N ASN A 116 17.80 1.37 6.26
CA ASN A 116 19.01 1.11 5.48
C ASN A 116 20.22 1.82 6.07
N TYR A 117 20.02 3.00 6.68
CA TYR A 117 21.07 3.72 7.37
C TYR A 117 21.59 2.94 8.59
N GLU A 118 20.69 2.40 9.43
CA GLU A 118 21.07 1.58 10.59
C GLU A 118 21.84 0.33 10.19
N MET A 119 21.43 -0.30 9.08
CA MET A 119 22.13 -1.46 8.51
C MET A 119 23.53 -1.10 8.02
N ALA A 120 23.69 0.04 7.34
CA ALA A 120 24.99 0.51 6.86
C ALA A 120 25.92 0.89 8.02
N ALA A 121 25.39 1.59 9.03
CA ALA A 121 26.12 1.93 10.24
C ALA A 121 26.56 0.68 11.01
N ALA A 122 25.68 -0.31 11.16
CA ALA A 122 26.00 -1.59 11.80
C ALA A 122 27.07 -2.36 11.02
N ARG A 123 26.98 -2.39 9.67
CA ARG A 123 28.01 -3.01 8.81
C ARG A 123 29.36 -2.32 8.97
N ARG A 124 29.41 -0.99 8.90
CA ARG A 124 30.66 -0.23 9.09
C ARG A 124 31.28 -0.49 10.46
N SER A 125 30.47 -0.55 11.52
CA SER A 125 30.98 -0.85 12.87
C SER A 125 31.61 -2.24 12.97
N ARG A 126 31.02 -3.24 12.29
CA ARG A 126 31.55 -4.60 12.22
C ARG A 126 32.85 -4.61 11.41
N ASP A 127 32.86 -3.98 10.25
CA ASP A 127 34.01 -4.01 9.36
C ASP A 127 35.21 -3.28 9.98
N LEU A 128 34.99 -2.17 10.69
CA LEU A 128 36.03 -1.50 11.50
C LEU A 128 36.57 -2.39 12.62
N TRP A 129 35.71 -3.16 13.28
CA TRP A 129 36.12 -4.10 14.32
C TRP A 129 36.93 -5.29 13.75
N VAL A 130 36.51 -5.88 12.62
CA VAL A 130 37.27 -6.93 11.94
C VAL A 130 38.62 -6.38 11.45
N PHE A 131 38.62 -5.17 10.92
CA PHE A 131 39.84 -4.53 10.43
C PHE A 131 40.84 -4.26 11.56
N SER A 132 40.39 -3.77 12.71
CA SER A 132 41.28 -3.61 13.88
C SER A 132 41.78 -4.94 14.41
N ALA A 133 40.94 -5.98 14.45
CA ALA A 133 41.37 -7.33 14.82
C ALA A 133 42.42 -7.90 13.86
N LEU A 134 42.26 -7.68 12.55
CA LEU A 134 43.20 -8.12 11.52
C LEU A 134 44.55 -7.41 11.65
N ILE A 135 44.55 -6.10 11.88
CA ILE A 135 45.79 -5.33 12.12
C ILE A 135 46.50 -5.83 13.39
N ALA A 136 45.76 -6.03 14.48
CA ALA A 136 46.36 -6.54 15.71
C ALA A 136 46.93 -7.96 15.53
N ALA A 137 46.23 -8.81 14.78
CA ALA A 137 46.71 -10.15 14.43
C ALA A 137 47.96 -10.10 13.55
N SER A 138 48.03 -9.23 12.55
CA SER A 138 49.21 -9.12 11.67
C SER A 138 50.44 -8.63 12.43
N ILE A 139 50.28 -7.67 13.35
CA ILE A 139 51.36 -7.22 14.26
C ILE A 139 51.85 -8.37 15.13
N PHE A 140 50.93 -9.14 15.72
CA PHE A 140 51.28 -10.30 16.54
C PHE A 140 52.03 -11.37 15.73
N LEU A 141 51.54 -11.74 14.55
CA LEU A 141 52.18 -12.72 13.67
C LEU A 141 53.58 -12.26 13.21
N SER A 142 53.73 -10.98 12.87
CA SER A 142 55.02 -10.41 12.49
C SER A 142 56.03 -10.40 13.65
N GLY A 143 55.53 -10.20 14.89
CA GLY A 143 56.31 -10.37 16.11
C GLY A 143 56.81 -11.80 16.34
N LEU A 144 56.00 -12.82 16.03
CA LEU A 144 56.42 -14.23 16.11
C LEU A 144 57.53 -14.58 15.12
N THR A 145 57.55 -13.93 13.95
CA THR A 145 58.61 -14.11 12.95
C THR A 145 59.92 -13.38 13.27
N GLY A 146 59.98 -12.63 14.39
CA GLY A 146 61.17 -11.90 14.81
C GLY A 146 61.44 -10.60 14.05
N PHE A 147 60.49 -10.16 13.22
CA PHE A 147 60.62 -8.92 12.42
C PHE A 147 60.37 -7.65 13.27
N ILE A 148 59.69 -7.78 14.41
CA ILE A 148 59.28 -6.67 15.28
C ILE A 148 59.75 -6.94 16.72
N PRO A 149 60.20 -5.93 17.49
CA PRO A 149 60.54 -6.07 18.91
C PRO A 149 59.45 -6.72 19.77
N ALA A 150 59.86 -7.56 20.73
CA ALA A 150 58.97 -8.36 21.57
C ALA A 150 57.95 -7.55 22.39
N TRP A 151 58.28 -6.33 22.81
CA TRP A 151 57.37 -5.45 23.55
C TRP A 151 56.20 -4.97 22.68
N ILE A 152 56.41 -4.73 21.39
CA ILE A 152 55.36 -4.38 20.42
C ILE A 152 54.53 -5.62 20.09
N ALA A 153 55.17 -6.78 19.93
CA ALA A 153 54.49 -8.05 19.70
C ALA A 153 53.54 -8.42 20.86
N GLY A 154 53.99 -8.27 22.12
CA GLY A 154 53.17 -8.48 23.31
C GLY A 154 52.02 -7.48 23.43
N GLY A 155 52.26 -6.20 23.09
CA GLY A 155 51.20 -5.18 23.01
C GLY A 155 50.14 -5.50 21.96
N GLY A 156 50.56 -5.96 20.77
CA GLY A 156 49.67 -6.40 19.70
C GLY A 156 48.81 -7.61 20.10
N PHE A 157 49.39 -8.58 20.82
CA PHE A 157 48.65 -9.71 21.39
C PHE A 157 47.59 -9.27 22.41
N GLY A 158 47.94 -8.39 23.35
CA GLY A 158 46.99 -7.87 24.33
C GLY A 158 45.84 -7.10 23.68
N ALA A 159 46.14 -6.23 22.72
CA ALA A 159 45.14 -5.51 21.94
C ALA A 159 44.24 -6.47 21.15
N PHE A 160 44.81 -7.52 20.53
CA PHE A 160 44.06 -8.54 19.80
C PHE A 160 43.05 -9.27 20.70
N VAL A 161 43.45 -9.69 21.90
CA VAL A 161 42.56 -10.38 22.86
C VAL A 161 41.44 -9.45 23.34
N ILE A 162 41.74 -8.19 23.64
CA ILE A 162 40.73 -7.20 24.04
C ILE A 162 39.72 -6.93 22.92
N ILE A 163 40.20 -6.79 21.67
CA ILE A 163 39.34 -6.60 20.50
C ILE A 163 38.45 -7.83 20.29
N LEU A 164 38.97 -9.05 20.45
CA LEU A 164 38.18 -10.28 20.38
C LEU A 164 37.07 -10.33 21.43
N LEU A 165 37.37 -9.95 22.68
CA LEU A 165 36.38 -9.89 23.76
C LEU A 165 35.26 -8.89 23.45
N LEU A 166 35.57 -7.74 22.84
CA LEU A 166 34.57 -6.77 22.37
C LEU A 166 33.70 -7.31 21.22
N GLY A 167 34.16 -8.34 20.51
CA GLY A 167 33.37 -9.05 19.49
C GLY A 167 32.32 -9.98 20.06
N VAL A 168 32.45 -10.41 21.32
CA VAL A 168 31.49 -11.30 21.97
C VAL A 168 30.20 -10.51 22.21
N PRO A 169 29.04 -10.96 21.69
CA PRO A 169 27.79 -10.21 21.76
C PRO A 169 27.35 -9.94 23.19
N PHE A 170 27.70 -10.81 24.15
CA PHE A 170 27.42 -10.63 25.56
C PHE A 170 28.17 -9.42 26.16
N VAL A 171 29.49 -9.35 25.96
CA VAL A 171 30.33 -8.24 26.45
C VAL A 171 29.98 -6.94 25.73
N ARG A 172 29.74 -7.02 24.41
CA ARG A 172 29.31 -5.88 23.60
C ARG A 172 27.97 -5.31 24.07
N ARG A 173 27.00 -6.14 24.45
CA ARG A 173 25.67 -5.68 24.89
C ARG A 173 25.72 -4.91 26.21
N VAL A 174 26.70 -5.20 27.06
CA VAL A 174 26.96 -4.45 28.30
C VAL A 174 27.62 -3.09 28.00
N TYR A 175 28.53 -3.03 27.01
CA TYR A 175 29.26 -1.80 26.67
C TYR A 175 28.61 -0.93 25.57
N THR A 176 27.69 -1.48 24.79
CA THR A 176 27.08 -0.81 23.64
C THR A 176 25.66 -1.31 23.46
N GLY A 177 24.69 -0.41 23.64
CA GLY A 177 23.27 -0.68 23.38
C GLY A 177 22.88 -0.72 21.90
N LYS A 178 23.83 -0.62 20.96
CA LYS A 178 23.55 -0.61 19.52
C LYS A 178 23.32 -2.05 19.02
N PRO A 179 22.24 -2.30 18.26
CA PRO A 179 21.95 -3.63 17.72
C PRO A 179 23.05 -4.09 16.77
N SER A 180 23.36 -5.40 16.78
CA SER A 180 24.31 -5.98 15.84
C SER A 180 23.72 -6.04 14.44
N TYR A 181 24.58 -6.08 13.41
CA TYR A 181 24.14 -6.26 12.02
C TYR A 181 23.30 -7.54 11.86
N LEU A 182 23.71 -8.64 12.50
CA LEU A 182 22.95 -9.90 12.46
C LEU A 182 21.60 -9.77 13.14
N ASP A 183 21.51 -9.04 14.26
CA ASP A 183 20.24 -8.81 14.96
C ASP A 183 19.26 -8.05 14.07
N LEU A 184 19.74 -7.05 13.32
CA LEU A 184 18.92 -6.30 12.36
C LEU A 184 18.46 -7.18 11.19
N VAL A 185 19.32 -8.07 10.68
CA VAL A 185 18.97 -9.04 9.64
C VAL A 185 17.90 -10.02 10.14
N PHE A 186 18.10 -10.60 11.33
CA PHE A 186 17.12 -11.51 11.94
C PHE A 186 15.81 -10.79 12.24
N LYS A 187 15.85 -9.53 12.70
CA LYS A 187 14.66 -8.71 12.91
C LYS A 187 13.88 -8.50 11.61
N ARG A 188 14.55 -8.17 10.50
CA ARG A 188 13.90 -8.05 9.17
C ARG A 188 13.23 -9.35 8.74
N GLN A 189 13.94 -10.48 8.88
CA GLN A 189 13.39 -11.80 8.53
C GLN A 189 12.20 -12.18 9.39
N ARG A 190 12.27 -11.92 10.70
CA ARG A 190 11.19 -12.18 11.65
C ARG A 190 9.94 -11.37 11.31
N LEU A 191 10.08 -10.05 11.14
CA LEU A 191 8.96 -9.17 10.75
C LEU A 191 8.30 -9.62 9.45
N LEU A 192 9.10 -9.99 8.44
CA LEU A 192 8.58 -10.49 7.17
C LEU A 192 7.84 -11.83 7.33
N LYS A 193 8.38 -12.74 8.15
CA LYS A 193 7.76 -14.04 8.43
C LYS A 193 6.44 -13.88 9.20
N ASP A 194 6.41 -13.00 10.19
CA ASP A 194 5.22 -12.70 10.99
C ASP A 194 4.13 -12.07 10.11
N ALA A 195 4.49 -11.08 9.27
CA ALA A 195 3.58 -10.50 8.30
C ALA A 195 3.06 -11.55 7.29
N ARG A 196 3.93 -12.41 6.77
CA ARG A 196 3.54 -13.48 5.83
C ARG A 196 2.56 -14.46 6.45
N LYS A 197 2.81 -14.89 7.69
CA LYS A 197 1.91 -15.77 8.44
C LYS A 197 0.54 -15.12 8.68
N HIS A 198 0.53 -13.82 8.96
CA HIS A 198 -0.71 -13.08 9.10
C HIS A 198 -1.48 -12.99 7.78
N ILE A 199 -0.79 -12.70 6.67
CA ILE A 199 -1.39 -12.70 5.33
C ILE A 199 -1.93 -14.07 4.95
N GLU A 200 -1.22 -15.15 5.28
CA GLU A 200 -1.70 -16.52 5.07
C GLU A 200 -2.98 -16.80 5.85
N HIS A 201 -3.04 -16.33 7.11
CA HIS A 201 -4.23 -16.44 7.93
C HIS A 201 -5.40 -15.66 7.34
N LEU A 202 -5.16 -14.43 6.85
CA LEU A 202 -6.16 -13.58 6.21
C LEU A 202 -6.65 -14.15 4.87
N GLU A 203 -5.75 -14.57 3.98
CA GLU A 203 -6.13 -15.12 2.68
C GLU A 203 -6.91 -16.43 2.81
N GLY A 204 -6.57 -17.28 3.79
CA GLY A 204 -7.22 -18.56 4.00
C GLY A 204 -7.14 -19.48 2.77
N LYS A 205 -8.17 -20.31 2.58
CA LYS A 205 -8.25 -21.25 1.44
C LYS A 205 -8.76 -20.59 0.16
N ASP A 206 -9.60 -19.56 0.31
CA ASP A 206 -10.39 -18.99 -0.77
C ASP A 206 -9.87 -17.64 -1.30
N GLY A 207 -8.76 -17.15 -0.76
CA GLY A 207 -8.04 -15.94 -1.18
C GLY A 207 -8.88 -14.67 -1.05
N LEU A 208 -8.69 -14.01 0.09
CA LEU A 208 -9.44 -12.81 0.48
C LEU A 208 -9.40 -11.71 -0.58
N ILE A 209 -8.24 -11.40 -1.13
CA ILE A 209 -8.10 -10.33 -2.14
C ILE A 209 -8.93 -10.62 -3.39
N TRP A 210 -8.92 -11.85 -3.89
CA TRP A 210 -9.71 -12.22 -5.05
C TRP A 210 -11.22 -12.05 -4.80
N GLN A 211 -11.69 -12.37 -3.58
CA GLN A 211 -13.07 -12.12 -3.20
C GLN A 211 -13.37 -10.62 -3.10
N CYS A 212 -12.44 -9.85 -2.52
CA CYS A 212 -12.57 -8.39 -2.38
C CYS A 212 -12.60 -7.67 -3.72
N ALA A 213 -11.99 -8.24 -4.78
CA ALA A 213 -12.07 -7.68 -6.12
C ALA A 213 -13.52 -7.52 -6.64
N ARG A 214 -14.47 -8.31 -6.12
CA ARG A 214 -15.90 -8.18 -6.44
C ARG A 214 -16.52 -6.89 -5.90
N MET A 215 -15.96 -6.32 -4.82
CA MET A 215 -16.42 -5.05 -4.24
C MET A 215 -15.99 -3.82 -5.07
N ALA A 216 -15.23 -4.03 -6.14
CA ALA A 216 -14.73 -2.92 -6.96
C ALA A 216 -15.81 -2.16 -7.74
N GLU A 217 -17.05 -2.63 -7.71
CA GLU A 217 -18.24 -1.87 -8.16
C GLU A 217 -18.50 -0.65 -7.23
N HIS A 218 -18.26 -0.79 -5.93
CA HIS A 218 -18.48 0.27 -4.92
C HIS A 218 -17.21 1.06 -4.57
N ASN A 219 -16.03 0.57 -4.94
CA ASN A 219 -14.77 1.33 -4.86
C ASN A 219 -13.87 1.03 -6.07
N PRO A 220 -13.80 1.94 -7.08
CA PRO A 220 -13.01 1.71 -8.27
C PRO A 220 -11.49 1.68 -8.00
N ALA A 221 -11.03 2.15 -6.84
CA ALA A 221 -9.61 2.09 -6.47
C ALA A 221 -9.08 0.64 -6.44
N LEU A 222 -9.94 -0.34 -6.15
CA LEU A 222 -9.58 -1.76 -6.15
C LEU A 222 -9.22 -2.31 -7.54
N LYS A 223 -9.70 -1.66 -8.62
CA LYS A 223 -9.39 -2.02 -10.02
C LYS A 223 -8.09 -1.41 -10.54
N HIS A 224 -7.38 -0.63 -9.72
CA HIS A 224 -6.15 0.01 -10.16
C HIS A 224 -5.10 -1.03 -10.60
N THR A 225 -4.37 -0.76 -11.68
CA THR A 225 -3.41 -1.70 -12.31
C THR A 225 -2.32 -2.17 -11.34
N ARG A 226 -1.93 -1.35 -10.37
CA ARG A 226 -0.98 -1.72 -9.30
C ARG A 226 -1.43 -2.93 -8.47
N PHE A 227 -2.74 -3.19 -8.40
CA PHE A 227 -3.30 -4.30 -7.64
C PHE A 227 -3.66 -5.52 -8.50
N SER A 228 -3.62 -5.42 -9.83
CA SER A 228 -4.02 -6.52 -10.71
C SER A 228 -3.15 -7.77 -10.49
N ASP A 229 -1.85 -7.58 -10.29
CA ASP A 229 -0.92 -8.67 -10.00
C ASP A 229 -1.23 -9.32 -8.65
N LEU A 230 -1.57 -8.51 -7.65
CA LEU A 230 -1.95 -8.97 -6.31
C LEU A 230 -3.20 -9.85 -6.38
N VAL A 231 -4.22 -9.41 -7.14
CA VAL A 231 -5.47 -10.15 -7.37
C VAL A 231 -5.20 -11.46 -8.11
N ARG A 232 -4.40 -11.44 -9.18
CA ARG A 232 -4.05 -12.65 -9.94
C ARG A 232 -3.29 -13.67 -9.08
N LEU A 233 -2.40 -13.22 -8.20
CA LEU A 233 -1.67 -14.10 -7.30
C LEU A 233 -2.54 -14.68 -6.18
N SER A 234 -3.54 -13.93 -5.70
CA SER A 234 -4.55 -14.41 -4.75
C SER A 234 -5.48 -15.45 -5.38
N GLU A 235 -5.89 -15.22 -6.63
CA GLU A 235 -6.68 -16.18 -7.43
C GLU A 235 -5.94 -17.51 -7.57
N GLN A 236 -4.65 -17.46 -7.89
CA GLN A 236 -3.79 -18.63 -8.04
C GLN A 236 -3.36 -19.26 -6.70
N ARG A 237 -3.77 -18.70 -5.55
CA ARG A 237 -3.40 -19.18 -4.19
C ARG A 237 -1.90 -19.20 -3.90
N ILE A 238 -1.11 -18.47 -4.67
CA ILE A 238 0.36 -18.39 -4.51
C ILE A 238 0.83 -17.05 -3.96
N LEU A 239 -0.09 -16.18 -3.53
CA LEU A 239 0.21 -14.84 -3.05
C LEU A 239 1.25 -14.85 -1.91
N VAL A 240 0.98 -15.62 -0.84
CA VAL A 240 1.85 -15.72 0.36
C VAL A 240 3.29 -16.10 0.00
N ARG A 241 3.46 -17.00 -0.98
CA ARG A 241 4.76 -17.46 -1.46
C ARG A 241 5.53 -16.37 -2.21
N ASN A 242 4.82 -15.51 -2.94
CA ASN A 242 5.41 -14.43 -3.73
C ASN A 242 5.72 -13.17 -2.90
N ILE A 243 5.12 -13.01 -1.71
CA ILE A 243 5.40 -11.91 -0.79
C ILE A 243 6.75 -12.14 -0.10
N THR A 244 7.82 -11.72 -0.79
CA THR A 244 9.22 -11.84 -0.34
C THR A 244 9.82 -10.51 0.09
N ARG A 245 9.26 -9.39 -0.36
CA ARG A 245 9.76 -8.04 -0.08
C ARG A 245 8.76 -7.25 0.76
N ARG A 246 9.28 -6.27 1.50
CA ARG A 246 8.50 -5.32 2.30
C ARG A 246 7.46 -4.56 1.45
N GLU A 247 7.85 -4.21 0.23
CA GLU A 247 7.01 -3.47 -0.73
C GLU A 247 5.72 -4.21 -1.04
N TYR A 248 5.77 -5.52 -1.26
CA TYR A 248 4.58 -6.33 -1.53
C TYR A 248 3.66 -6.44 -0.31
N VAL A 249 4.22 -6.54 0.91
CA VAL A 249 3.41 -6.50 2.14
C VAL A 249 2.72 -5.14 2.30
N ARG A 250 3.42 -4.04 2.02
CA ARG A 250 2.83 -2.70 2.05
C ARG A 250 1.76 -2.53 0.98
N LEU A 251 1.98 -3.03 -0.23
CA LEU A 251 0.99 -3.01 -1.30
C LEU A 251 -0.27 -3.79 -0.90
N TYR A 252 -0.08 -4.96 -0.28
CA TYR A 252 -1.16 -5.76 0.29
C TYR A 252 -1.93 -4.99 1.37
N LEU A 253 -1.24 -4.31 2.29
CA LEU A 253 -1.87 -3.47 3.31
C LEU A 253 -2.71 -2.35 2.69
N ILE A 254 -2.16 -1.62 1.72
CA ILE A 254 -2.88 -0.53 1.04
C ILE A 254 -4.14 -1.08 0.36
N TYR A 255 -4.04 -2.24 -0.29
CA TYR A 255 -5.21 -2.90 -0.90
C TYR A 255 -6.27 -3.23 0.15
N LEU A 256 -5.88 -3.81 1.29
CA LEU A 256 -6.83 -4.14 2.36
C LEU A 256 -7.50 -2.90 2.96
N LEU A 257 -6.78 -1.78 3.11
CA LEU A 257 -7.37 -0.52 3.58
C LEU A 257 -8.40 0.03 2.57
N GLU A 258 -8.13 -0.10 1.27
CA GLU A 258 -9.12 0.27 0.25
C GLU A 258 -10.31 -0.71 0.20
N ALA A 259 -10.06 -1.99 0.50
CA ALA A 259 -11.09 -3.01 0.59
C ALA A 259 -11.98 -2.81 1.83
N GLU A 260 -11.42 -2.36 2.96
CA GLU A 260 -12.16 -2.00 4.17
C GLU A 260 -13.11 -0.83 3.88
N LYS A 261 -12.63 0.22 3.22
CA LYS A 261 -13.49 1.32 2.76
C LYS A 261 -14.58 0.84 1.81
N ALA A 262 -14.25 -0.08 0.90
CA ALA A 262 -15.23 -0.66 -0.01
C ALA A 262 -16.28 -1.48 0.76
N TYR A 263 -15.87 -2.23 1.77
CA TYR A 263 -16.73 -3.02 2.64
C TYR A 263 -17.75 -2.13 3.35
N SER A 264 -17.32 -1.00 3.94
CA SER A 264 -18.24 -0.04 4.57
C SER A 264 -19.28 0.52 3.59
N ARG A 265 -18.88 0.81 2.34
CA ARG A 265 -19.81 1.28 1.29
C ARG A 265 -20.79 0.20 0.84
N VAL A 266 -20.32 -1.04 0.71
CA VAL A 266 -21.17 -2.20 0.38
C VAL A 266 -22.18 -2.44 1.51
N GLN A 267 -21.75 -2.32 2.76
CA GLN A 267 -22.60 -2.46 3.93
C GLN A 267 -23.67 -1.35 3.98
N GLN A 268 -23.29 -0.10 3.70
CA GLN A 268 -24.24 1.01 3.59
C GLN A 268 -25.27 0.77 2.47
N ALA A 269 -24.81 0.38 1.27
CA ALA A 269 -25.70 0.07 0.15
C ALA A 269 -26.65 -1.11 0.44
N PHE A 270 -26.19 -2.09 1.22
CA PHE A 270 -27.02 -3.21 1.69
C PHE A 270 -28.14 -2.71 2.60
N PHE A 271 -27.84 -1.82 3.56
CA PHE A 271 -28.84 -1.25 4.45
C PHE A 271 -29.83 -0.33 3.72
N GLU A 272 -29.35 0.55 2.85
CA GLU A 272 -30.22 1.44 2.04
C GLU A 272 -31.19 0.62 1.17
N GLY A 273 -30.71 -0.43 0.52
CA GLY A 273 -31.58 -1.30 -0.27
C GLY A 273 -32.52 -2.16 0.59
N ASN A 274 -32.20 -2.39 1.87
CA ASN A 274 -33.07 -3.10 2.80
C ASN A 274 -34.18 -2.17 3.32
N GLU A 275 -33.86 -0.90 3.59
CA GLU A 275 -34.84 0.15 3.91
C GLU A 275 -35.80 0.38 2.73
N GLU A 276 -35.29 0.50 1.50
CA GLU A 276 -36.11 0.64 0.30
C GLU A 276 -37.06 -0.56 0.10
N ALA A 277 -36.59 -1.78 0.39
CA ALA A 277 -37.42 -2.98 0.33
C ALA A 277 -38.54 -2.98 1.40
N ILE A 278 -38.26 -2.45 2.59
CA ILE A 278 -39.26 -2.29 3.67
C ILE A 278 -40.31 -1.25 3.26
N ASP A 279 -39.89 -0.10 2.72
CA ASP A 279 -40.79 0.99 2.29
C ASP A 279 -41.73 0.54 1.16
N LYS A 280 -41.23 -0.29 0.24
CA LYS A 280 -42.02 -0.90 -0.85
C LYS A 280 -42.85 -2.11 -0.40
N GLY A 281 -42.73 -2.55 0.85
CA GLY A 281 -43.45 -3.70 1.40
C GLY A 281 -42.96 -5.07 0.92
N TRP A 282 -41.76 -5.15 0.32
CA TRP A 282 -41.17 -6.39 -0.20
C TRP A 282 -40.55 -7.24 0.91
N ARG A 283 -41.42 -7.92 1.67
CA ARG A 283 -41.03 -8.78 2.81
C ARG A 283 -40.07 -9.92 2.44
N SER A 284 -40.07 -10.40 1.20
CA SER A 284 -39.14 -11.44 0.74
C SER A 284 -37.70 -10.95 0.57
N VAL A 285 -37.51 -9.64 0.41
CA VAL A 285 -36.22 -8.99 0.15
C VAL A 285 -35.63 -8.42 1.43
N ALA A 286 -36.47 -7.97 2.36
CA ALA A 286 -36.06 -7.49 3.68
C ALA A 286 -35.38 -8.63 4.45
N ALA A 287 -34.09 -8.49 4.73
CA ALA A 287 -33.35 -9.50 5.47
C ALA A 287 -33.74 -9.43 6.95
N GLU A 288 -34.36 -10.49 7.47
CA GLU A 288 -34.49 -10.66 8.91
C GLU A 288 -33.10 -10.86 9.53
N PRO A 289 -32.75 -10.16 10.63
CA PRO A 289 -31.50 -10.39 11.33
C PRO A 289 -31.48 -11.82 11.84
N VAL A 290 -30.53 -12.62 11.33
CA VAL A 290 -30.33 -14.00 11.81
C VAL A 290 -29.95 -13.93 13.29
N GLU A 291 -30.77 -14.51 14.15
CA GLU A 291 -30.47 -14.66 15.58
C GLU A 291 -29.12 -15.40 15.72
N ARG A 292 -28.17 -14.73 16.37
CA ARG A 292 -26.88 -15.35 16.73
C ARG A 292 -27.15 -16.36 17.85
N THR A 293 -27.17 -17.64 17.52
CA THR A 293 -27.11 -18.76 18.48
C THR A 293 -25.68 -19.20 18.73
#